data_AF-Q12W28-F1
#
_entry.id   AF-Q12W28-F1
#
_cell.length_a   1.000
_cell.length_b   1.000
_cell.length_c   1.000
_cell.angle_alpha   90.00
_cell.angle_beta   90.00
_cell.angle_gamma   90.00
#
_symmetry.space_group_name_H-M   'P 1'
#
loop_
_entity.id
_entity.type
_entity.pdbx_description
1 polymer ?
#
loop_
_entity_poly.entity_id
_entity_poly.type
_entity_poly.pdbx_seq_one_letter_code
_entity_poly.pdbx_strand_id
1 'polypeptide(L)'
;MNSLGEKPEVEEEVLSTASEKVNVAEKKVEKRKTEVTKTDKEDDHVEEEQHGDKVLVMPGDIIGTTEEFEAGANTYNVRGDIHSLATGFVMVNNKRRMISVKPTTSMPPTIKKGDILIGTVVNVRDSMALVQIEGIKGVVDRQFIKPGIAAIHVSNVKESYVKEMSKEFAVADVVKAKVINLENMRMTTSGNELGVMVSTCANCGSTLKKDDQVLKCPECGRTESRKISSDYGTGII
;
A
#
# COMPACT_ATOMS: atom_id res chain seq x y z
N MET A 1 34.27 65.55 41.19
CA MET A 1 33.22 66.29 41.94
C MET A 1 31.88 65.78 41.46
N ASN A 2 30.92 65.62 42.38
CA ASN A 2 29.47 65.37 42.28
C ASN A 2 28.95 64.42 41.16
N SER A 3 28.20 63.33 41.40
CA SER A 3 27.11 63.01 42.37
C SER A 3 25.72 63.54 42.00
N LEU A 4 24.67 62.87 42.51
CA LEU A 4 23.23 62.95 42.13
C LEU A 4 22.94 62.15 40.84
N GLY A 5 21.90 61.32 40.71
CA GLY A 5 20.68 61.11 41.51
C GLY A 5 19.45 61.57 40.70
N GLU A 6 18.30 60.89 40.58
CA GLU A 6 17.69 59.70 41.23
C GLU A 6 16.84 58.93 40.15
N LYS A 7 16.57 57.60 40.22
CA LYS A 7 15.44 56.89 40.90
C LYS A 7 14.01 57.42 40.53
N PRO A 8 12.91 56.61 40.58
CA PRO A 8 12.76 55.32 41.28
C PRO A 8 12.51 54.05 40.40
N GLU A 9 11.30 53.47 40.42
CA GLU A 9 11.05 52.01 40.49
C GLU A 9 9.77 51.50 39.74
N VAL A 10 9.47 50.17 39.86
CA VAL A 10 8.20 49.40 39.61
C VAL A 10 8.16 48.46 38.37
N GLU A 11 7.89 47.17 38.66
CA GLU A 11 7.18 46.07 37.93
C GLU A 11 7.09 46.06 36.38
N GLU A 12 7.23 44.92 35.66
CA GLU A 12 7.70 43.56 36.00
C GLU A 12 8.41 42.93 34.74
N GLU A 13 8.40 41.66 34.29
CA GLU A 13 7.63 40.43 34.60
C GLU A 13 8.51 39.15 34.40
N VAL A 14 8.09 38.18 33.57
CA VAL A 14 8.58 36.78 33.52
C VAL A 14 9.47 36.36 32.32
N LEU A 15 10.07 35.16 32.49
CA LEU A 15 10.51 34.19 31.47
C LEU A 15 11.81 34.45 30.67
N SER A 16 12.95 33.96 31.19
CA SER A 16 13.83 33.04 30.43
C SER A 16 14.98 32.41 31.27
N THR A 17 15.43 31.21 30.86
CA THR A 17 16.67 30.49 31.25
C THR A 17 16.82 29.89 32.67
N ALA A 18 17.83 29.00 32.81
CA ALA A 18 18.36 28.35 34.03
C ALA A 18 17.68 27.07 34.59
N SER A 19 17.33 26.10 33.73
CA SER A 19 17.07 24.70 34.16
C SER A 19 18.36 23.95 34.52
N GLU A 20 19.00 24.28 35.65
CA GLU A 20 20.29 23.68 36.08
C GLU A 20 20.18 22.75 37.31
N LYS A 21 19.06 22.05 37.42
CA LYS A 21 18.81 20.87 38.28
C LYS A 21 17.87 19.97 37.45
N VAL A 22 18.08 18.67 37.25
CA VAL A 22 18.79 17.67 38.07
C VAL A 22 19.69 16.80 37.18
N ASN A 23 21.01 16.83 37.39
CA ASN A 23 21.96 15.97 36.66
C ASN A 23 22.76 15.05 37.60
N VAL A 24 22.05 14.34 38.50
CA VAL A 24 22.59 13.37 39.45
C VAL A 24 21.64 12.15 39.55
N ALA A 25 21.36 11.53 38.40
CA ALA A 25 20.52 10.33 38.31
C ALA A 25 21.08 9.24 37.37
N GLU A 26 22.17 9.51 36.65
CA GLU A 26 22.90 8.48 35.93
C GLU A 26 23.83 7.68 36.85
N LYS A 27 24.22 6.47 36.42
CA LYS A 27 25.18 5.57 37.10
C LYS A 27 24.75 5.04 38.47
N LYS A 28 23.60 4.38 38.52
CA LYS A 28 23.46 3.18 39.38
C LYS A 28 22.69 2.04 38.71
N VAL A 29 23.43 1.16 38.04
CA VAL A 29 23.06 -0.25 37.75
C VAL A 29 21.82 -0.38 36.85
N GLU A 30 21.92 -0.49 35.52
CA GLU A 30 22.85 -1.33 34.72
C GLU A 30 22.82 -2.84 35.08
N LYS A 31 21.74 -3.32 35.72
CA LYS A 31 21.38 -4.75 35.78
C LYS A 31 19.87 -4.96 35.60
N ARG A 32 19.33 -4.55 34.44
CA ARG A 32 17.99 -4.94 33.95
C ARG A 32 17.86 -4.85 32.41
N LYS A 33 18.92 -5.21 31.68
CA LYS A 33 18.88 -5.40 30.22
C LYS A 33 18.45 -6.85 29.89
N THR A 34 17.15 -7.14 29.96
CA THR A 34 16.43 -8.24 29.24
C THR A 34 14.96 -8.26 29.67
N GLU A 35 14.16 -7.35 29.16
CA GLU A 35 12.70 -7.50 29.12
C GLU A 35 12.18 -6.63 27.97
N VAL A 36 12.13 -7.22 26.77
CA VAL A 36 11.71 -6.54 25.54
C VAL A 36 10.19 -6.42 25.56
N THR A 37 9.68 -5.19 25.54
CA THR A 37 8.26 -4.91 25.38
C THR A 37 7.78 -5.42 24.02
N LYS A 38 7.07 -6.56 24.05
CA LYS A 38 6.33 -7.06 22.89
C LYS A 38 5.30 -6.01 22.48
N THR A 39 5.31 -5.66 21.20
CA THR A 39 4.21 -4.96 20.53
C THR A 39 3.63 -5.95 19.56
N ASP A 40 2.34 -6.26 19.73
CA ASP A 40 1.71 -7.39 19.05
C ASP A 40 1.53 -7.09 17.57
N LYS A 41 2.43 -7.68 16.78
CA LYS A 41 2.29 -7.83 15.33
C LYS A 41 1.72 -9.20 15.05
N GLU A 42 0.61 -9.26 14.34
CA GLU A 42 0.13 -10.49 13.73
C GLU A 42 0.95 -10.79 12.47
N ASP A 43 2.24 -11.10 12.67
CA ASP A 43 3.12 -11.59 11.62
C ASP A 43 2.71 -13.02 11.26
N ASP A 44 1.85 -13.15 10.24
CA ASP A 44 1.18 -14.39 9.82
C ASP A 44 2.13 -15.38 9.11
N HIS A 45 3.16 -15.82 9.85
CA HIS A 45 4.05 -16.91 9.48
C HIS A 45 3.29 -18.24 9.54
N VAL A 46 2.76 -18.66 8.38
CA VAL A 46 2.25 -20.02 8.17
C VAL A 46 3.43 -20.99 8.20
N GLU A 47 3.65 -21.60 9.36
CA GLU A 47 4.56 -22.74 9.51
C GLU A 47 3.97 -23.95 8.78
N GLU A 48 4.60 -24.36 7.67
CA GLU A 48 4.23 -25.62 6.98
C GLU A 48 4.73 -26.83 7.79
N GLU A 49 3.95 -27.29 8.77
CA GLU A 49 4.16 -28.58 9.43
C GLU A 49 3.88 -29.73 8.45
N GLN A 50 4.88 -30.06 7.63
CA GLN A 50 4.79 -31.14 6.65
C GLN A 50 5.05 -32.52 7.28
N HIS A 51 4.01 -33.15 7.86
CA HIS A 51 3.85 -34.61 7.85
C HIS A 51 2.38 -35.01 8.06
N GLY A 52 1.73 -35.41 6.98
CA GLY A 52 0.33 -35.85 6.95
C GLY A 52 -0.16 -35.93 5.50
N ASP A 53 -1.03 -36.90 5.19
CA ASP A 53 -1.54 -37.07 3.83
C ASP A 53 -2.35 -35.86 3.38
N LYS A 54 -2.00 -35.31 2.21
CA LYS A 54 -2.69 -34.14 1.65
C LYS A 54 -4.04 -34.58 1.09
N VAL A 55 -5.06 -34.56 1.96
CA VAL A 55 -6.44 -34.91 1.61
C VAL A 55 -6.94 -33.98 0.50
N LEU A 56 -7.15 -34.55 -0.68
CA LEU A 56 -7.78 -33.90 -1.84
C LEU A 56 -9.30 -33.99 -1.67
N VAL A 57 -10.00 -32.87 -1.81
CA VAL A 57 -11.46 -32.75 -1.68
C VAL A 57 -12.08 -32.06 -2.89
N MET A 58 -13.36 -32.32 -3.09
CA MET A 58 -14.22 -31.77 -4.14
C MET A 58 -15.27 -30.80 -3.55
N PRO A 59 -15.88 -29.91 -4.35
CA PRO A 59 -16.96 -29.04 -3.88
C PRO A 59 -18.15 -29.86 -3.35
N GLY A 60 -18.56 -29.56 -2.12
CA GLY A 60 -19.62 -30.27 -1.41
C GLY A 60 -19.13 -31.32 -0.40
N ASP A 61 -17.88 -31.77 -0.46
CA ASP A 61 -17.31 -32.71 0.52
C ASP A 61 -17.28 -32.09 1.93
N ILE A 62 -17.68 -32.86 2.94
CA ILE A 62 -17.55 -32.47 4.35
C ILE A 62 -16.09 -32.60 4.75
N ILE A 63 -15.54 -31.56 5.39
CA ILE A 63 -14.13 -31.48 5.79
C ILE A 63 -13.91 -31.34 7.30
N GLY A 64 -14.96 -31.02 8.07
CA GLY A 64 -14.96 -30.92 9.53
C GLY A 64 -16.29 -30.33 10.04
N THR A 65 -16.45 -30.21 11.35
CA THR A 65 -17.66 -29.59 11.95
C THR A 65 -17.38 -28.19 12.50
N THR A 66 -18.43 -27.38 12.66
CA THR A 66 -18.36 -26.06 13.32
C THR A 66 -18.14 -26.14 14.83
N GLU A 67 -18.24 -27.33 15.43
CA GLU A 67 -17.86 -27.55 16.84
C GLU A 67 -16.35 -27.71 16.99
N GLU A 68 -15.68 -28.26 15.98
CA GLU A 68 -14.23 -28.51 15.93
C GLU A 68 -13.45 -27.32 15.35
N PHE A 69 -13.95 -26.69 14.28
CA PHE A 69 -13.24 -25.67 13.51
C PHE A 69 -14.12 -24.47 13.11
N GLU A 70 -13.47 -23.35 12.79
CA GLU A 70 -14.04 -22.22 12.05
C GLU A 70 -13.80 -22.37 10.54
N ALA A 71 -14.79 -21.95 9.75
CA ALA A 71 -14.75 -22.01 8.29
C ALA A 71 -13.89 -20.89 7.69
N GLY A 72 -12.75 -21.28 7.11
CA GLY A 72 -11.81 -20.41 6.42
C GLY A 72 -12.03 -20.34 4.91
N ALA A 73 -10.97 -19.97 4.18
CA ALA A 73 -11.03 -19.77 2.73
C ALA A 73 -11.47 -21.02 1.96
N ASN A 74 -12.35 -20.83 0.97
CA ASN A 74 -12.94 -21.87 0.12
C ASN A 74 -13.75 -22.95 0.88
N THR A 75 -14.45 -22.55 1.94
CA THR A 75 -15.36 -23.42 2.71
C THR A 75 -16.69 -22.73 2.96
N TYR A 76 -17.74 -23.48 3.33
CA TYR A 76 -19.04 -22.93 3.73
C TYR A 76 -19.75 -23.84 4.73
N ASN A 77 -20.60 -23.25 5.58
CA ASN A 77 -21.30 -23.97 6.65
C ASN A 77 -22.71 -24.39 6.23
N VAL A 78 -23.09 -25.64 6.52
CA VAL A 78 -24.46 -26.14 6.40
C VAL A 78 -24.81 -26.95 7.64
N ARG A 79 -25.81 -26.50 8.42
CA ARG A 79 -26.41 -27.24 9.56
C ARG A 79 -25.46 -27.68 10.70
N GLY A 80 -24.20 -27.25 10.69
CA GLY A 80 -23.16 -27.65 11.65
C GLY A 80 -21.94 -28.29 10.99
N ASP A 81 -22.09 -28.74 9.74
CA ASP A 81 -21.00 -29.28 8.93
C ASP A 81 -20.31 -28.17 8.11
N ILE A 82 -19.00 -28.28 7.95
CA ILE A 82 -18.19 -27.42 7.08
C ILE A 82 -17.92 -28.20 5.79
N HIS A 83 -18.33 -27.62 4.68
CA HIS A 83 -18.17 -28.19 3.34
C HIS A 83 -17.10 -27.43 2.54
N SER A 84 -16.39 -28.14 1.66
CA SER A 84 -15.49 -27.54 0.68
C SER A 84 -16.27 -26.80 -0.42
N LEU A 85 -15.81 -25.61 -0.80
CA LEU A 85 -16.34 -24.84 -1.93
C LEU A 85 -15.59 -25.11 -3.25
N ALA A 86 -14.41 -25.74 -3.20
CA ALA A 86 -13.48 -25.83 -4.34
C ALA A 86 -12.74 -27.18 -4.39
N THR A 87 -12.35 -27.65 -5.58
CA THR A 87 -11.42 -28.78 -5.69
C THR A 87 -10.03 -28.36 -5.23
N GLY A 88 -9.52 -28.99 -4.18
CA GLY A 88 -8.26 -28.58 -3.55
C GLY A 88 -7.80 -29.48 -2.42
N PHE A 89 -6.72 -29.09 -1.77
CA PHE A 89 -6.19 -29.78 -0.59
C PHE A 89 -6.66 -29.11 0.70
N VAL A 90 -7.07 -29.91 1.69
CA VAL A 90 -7.46 -29.41 3.01
C VAL A 90 -6.23 -28.84 3.74
N MET A 91 -6.40 -27.65 4.33
CA MET A 91 -5.41 -26.92 5.11
C MET A 91 -6.02 -26.59 6.48
N VAL A 92 -5.56 -27.26 7.53
CA VAL A 92 -6.01 -27.05 8.92
C VAL A 92 -5.00 -26.19 9.67
N ASN A 93 -5.45 -25.10 10.28
CA ASN A 93 -4.69 -24.28 11.21
C ASN A 93 -5.17 -24.53 12.64
N ASN A 94 -4.52 -25.47 13.33
CA ASN A 94 -4.87 -25.86 14.71
C ASN A 94 -4.76 -24.69 15.70
N LYS A 95 -3.82 -23.74 15.49
CA LYS A 95 -3.62 -22.59 16.39
C LYS A 95 -4.80 -21.62 16.39
N ARG A 96 -5.43 -21.40 15.22
CA ARG A 96 -6.67 -20.62 15.06
C ARG A 96 -7.94 -21.49 15.03
N ARG A 97 -7.82 -22.81 15.20
CA ARG A 97 -8.89 -23.79 14.94
C ARG A 97 -9.61 -23.56 13.61
N MET A 98 -8.91 -23.17 12.55
CA MET A 98 -9.53 -22.81 11.26
C MET A 98 -9.27 -23.89 10.21
N ILE A 99 -10.30 -24.29 9.47
CA ILE A 99 -10.18 -25.22 8.34
C ILE A 99 -10.44 -24.50 7.02
N SER A 100 -9.62 -24.77 6.02
CA SER A 100 -9.67 -24.11 4.70
C SER A 100 -9.29 -25.07 3.59
N VAL A 101 -9.60 -24.73 2.34
CA VAL A 101 -9.19 -25.54 1.17
C VAL A 101 -8.30 -24.69 0.26
N LYS A 102 -7.10 -25.19 -0.03
CA LYS A 102 -6.15 -24.61 -0.98
C LYS A 102 -6.47 -25.17 -2.37
N PRO A 103 -7.07 -24.39 -3.29
CA PRO A 103 -7.56 -24.93 -4.56
C PRO A 103 -6.41 -25.45 -5.43
N THR A 104 -6.64 -26.60 -6.09
CA THR A 104 -5.74 -27.12 -7.12
C THR A 104 -6.03 -26.46 -8.47
N THR A 105 -7.25 -25.97 -8.66
CA THR A 105 -7.61 -25.05 -9.75
C THR A 105 -7.07 -23.65 -9.47
N SER A 106 -6.77 -22.87 -10.51
CA SER A 106 -6.51 -21.45 -10.31
C SER A 106 -7.78 -20.76 -9.82
N MET A 107 -7.66 -19.89 -8.83
CA MET A 107 -8.71 -18.96 -8.39
C MET A 107 -8.57 -17.64 -9.19
N PRO A 108 -9.62 -16.82 -9.38
CA PRO A 108 -9.44 -15.43 -9.79
C PRO A 108 -8.52 -14.73 -8.78
N PRO A 109 -7.55 -13.91 -9.21
CA PRO A 109 -6.75 -13.13 -8.27
C PRO A 109 -7.67 -12.11 -7.58
N THR A 110 -7.42 -11.86 -6.30
CA THR A 110 -8.11 -10.82 -5.53
C THR A 110 -7.08 -9.77 -5.13
N ILE A 111 -7.34 -8.50 -5.41
CA ILE A 111 -6.46 -7.40 -5.01
C ILE A 111 -6.35 -7.36 -3.49
N LYS A 112 -5.12 -7.28 -3.00
CA LYS A 112 -4.78 -7.09 -1.59
C LYS A 112 -4.17 -5.71 -1.36
N LYS A 113 -4.22 -5.26 -0.11
CA LYS A 113 -3.49 -4.07 0.34
C LYS A 113 -1.98 -4.31 0.15
N GLY A 114 -1.31 -3.40 -0.56
CA GLY A 114 0.10 -3.51 -0.91
C GLY A 114 0.38 -4.05 -2.31
N ASP A 115 -0.62 -4.56 -3.04
CA ASP A 115 -0.45 -4.98 -4.44
C ASP A 115 -0.10 -3.79 -5.34
N ILE A 116 0.63 -4.07 -6.43
CA ILE A 116 0.90 -3.12 -7.50
C ILE A 116 -0.09 -3.36 -8.63
N LEU A 117 -0.88 -2.34 -8.94
CA LEU A 117 -1.88 -2.33 -10.00
C LEU A 117 -1.40 -1.51 -11.19
N ILE A 118 -1.91 -1.86 -12.36
CA ILE A 118 -1.76 -1.09 -13.59
C ILE A 118 -3.14 -0.73 -14.11
N GLY A 119 -3.26 0.49 -14.61
CA GLY A 119 -4.50 1.01 -15.16
C GLY A 119 -4.31 2.33 -15.89
N THR A 120 -5.34 2.73 -16.62
CA THR A 120 -5.37 3.95 -17.43
C THR A 120 -6.07 5.09 -16.68
N VAL A 121 -5.49 6.28 -16.67
CA VAL A 121 -6.07 7.47 -16.04
C VAL A 121 -7.29 7.94 -16.85
N VAL A 122 -8.48 7.86 -16.25
CA VAL A 122 -9.76 8.25 -16.89
C VAL A 122 -10.05 9.74 -16.70
N ASN A 123 -9.66 10.31 -15.57
CA ASN A 123 -9.95 11.71 -15.24
C ASN A 123 -8.92 12.25 -14.23
N VAL A 124 -8.58 13.53 -14.30
CA VAL A 124 -7.68 14.21 -13.36
C VAL A 124 -8.41 15.44 -12.80
N ARG A 125 -8.52 15.51 -11.48
CA ARG A 125 -9.05 16.65 -10.71
C ARG A 125 -7.95 17.19 -9.80
N ASP A 126 -8.11 18.44 -9.36
CA ASP A 126 -7.11 19.18 -8.58
C ASP A 126 -6.55 18.44 -7.36
N SER A 127 -7.39 17.63 -6.70
CA SER A 127 -7.02 16.83 -5.51
C SER A 127 -6.83 15.32 -5.77
N MET A 128 -7.25 14.79 -6.93
CA MET A 128 -7.25 13.35 -7.20
C MET A 128 -7.26 12.98 -8.69
N ALA A 129 -6.51 11.94 -9.06
CA ALA A 129 -6.62 11.26 -10.34
C ALA A 129 -7.45 9.97 -10.18
N LEU A 130 -8.33 9.71 -11.15
CA LEU A 130 -9.16 8.51 -11.25
C LEU A 130 -8.55 7.55 -12.28
N VAL A 131 -8.32 6.31 -11.87
CA VAL A 131 -7.63 5.28 -12.66
C VAL A 131 -8.56 4.09 -12.85
N GLN A 132 -8.84 3.71 -14.10
CA GLN A 132 -9.48 2.44 -14.40
C GLN A 132 -8.43 1.34 -14.27
N ILE A 133 -8.59 0.42 -13.31
CA ILE A 133 -7.67 -0.71 -13.15
C ILE A 133 -7.90 -1.74 -14.26
N GLU A 134 -6.81 -2.23 -14.83
CA GLU A 134 -6.81 -3.14 -15.98
C GLU A 134 -5.91 -4.36 -15.77
N GLY A 135 -4.93 -4.30 -14.87
CA GLY A 135 -4.08 -5.44 -14.52
C GLY A 135 -3.51 -5.39 -13.09
N ILE A 136 -3.05 -6.55 -12.61
CA ILE A 136 -2.34 -6.74 -11.33
C ILE A 136 -0.94 -7.25 -11.67
N LYS A 137 0.10 -6.66 -11.08
CA LYS A 137 1.50 -7.10 -11.29
C LYS A 137 1.66 -8.57 -10.90
N GLY A 138 2.27 -9.36 -11.79
CA GLY A 138 2.46 -10.81 -11.60
C GLY A 138 1.27 -11.70 -11.98
N VAL A 139 0.16 -11.15 -12.45
CA VAL A 139 -0.95 -11.93 -13.04
C VAL A 139 -1.00 -11.69 -14.55
N VAL A 140 -0.61 -12.70 -15.32
CA VAL A 140 -0.56 -12.62 -16.80
C VAL A 140 -1.80 -13.28 -17.45
N ASP A 141 -2.10 -14.52 -17.09
CA ASP A 141 -2.96 -15.40 -17.91
C ASP A 141 -4.45 -15.47 -17.49
N ARG A 142 -4.97 -14.47 -16.76
CA ARG A 142 -6.39 -14.48 -16.38
C ARG A 142 -7.06 -13.12 -16.38
N GLN A 143 -8.26 -13.09 -16.96
CA GLN A 143 -9.20 -11.98 -16.79
C GLN A 143 -9.53 -11.82 -15.29
N PHE A 144 -8.97 -10.78 -14.70
CA PHE A 144 -9.35 -10.32 -13.37
C PHE A 144 -10.71 -9.60 -13.44
N ILE A 145 -11.51 -9.72 -12.37
CA ILE A 145 -12.78 -9.00 -12.24
C ILE A 145 -12.44 -7.50 -12.13
N LYS A 146 -12.70 -6.72 -13.18
CA LYS A 146 -12.37 -5.29 -13.22
C LYS A 146 -12.93 -4.59 -11.97
N PRO A 147 -12.09 -4.03 -11.08
CA PRO A 147 -12.47 -3.68 -9.71
C PRO A 147 -13.09 -2.28 -9.62
N GLY A 148 -13.73 -1.83 -10.70
CA GLY A 148 -14.12 -0.43 -10.88
C GLY A 148 -12.93 0.52 -11.02
N ILE A 149 -13.10 1.72 -10.45
CA ILE A 149 -12.19 2.86 -10.56
C ILE A 149 -11.45 3.04 -9.23
N ALA A 150 -10.12 3.17 -9.30
CA ALA A 150 -9.26 3.47 -8.17
C ALA A 150 -8.87 4.96 -8.12
N ALA A 151 -8.45 5.46 -6.97
CA ALA A 151 -8.13 6.87 -6.76
C ALA A 151 -6.70 7.11 -6.24
N ILE A 152 -5.95 7.99 -6.91
CA ILE A 152 -4.68 8.54 -6.43
C ILE A 152 -4.94 9.97 -5.94
N HIS A 153 -4.85 10.21 -4.64
CA HIS A 153 -4.97 11.54 -4.04
C HIS A 153 -3.66 12.32 -4.15
N VAL A 154 -3.70 13.66 -4.17
CA VAL A 154 -2.53 14.54 -4.29
C VAL A 154 -1.43 14.27 -3.26
N SER A 155 -1.80 13.96 -2.01
CA SER A 155 -0.86 13.58 -0.94
C SER A 155 -0.17 12.22 -1.14
N ASN A 156 -0.60 11.42 -2.12
CA ASN A 156 -0.16 10.06 -2.35
C ASN A 156 0.67 9.93 -3.65
N VAL A 157 0.98 11.04 -4.33
CA VAL A 157 1.63 11.03 -5.65
C VAL A 157 3.15 10.88 -5.55
N LYS A 158 3.76 11.63 -4.64
CA LYS A 158 5.19 11.67 -4.30
C LYS A 158 5.37 12.30 -2.92
N GLU A 159 6.56 12.17 -2.34
CA GLU A 159 6.87 12.72 -1.01
C GLU A 159 7.02 14.26 -1.01
N SER A 160 7.44 14.83 -2.14
CA SER A 160 7.55 16.27 -2.34
C SER A 160 6.22 16.91 -2.75
N TYR A 161 6.01 18.16 -2.36
CA TYR A 161 4.74 18.86 -2.54
C TYR A 161 4.31 18.96 -4.03
N VAL A 162 3.12 18.44 -4.34
CA VAL A 162 2.45 18.60 -5.64
C VAL A 162 1.59 19.86 -5.60
N LYS A 163 1.81 20.78 -6.54
CA LYS A 163 0.97 21.98 -6.72
C LYS A 163 -0.30 21.69 -7.53
N GLU A 164 -0.18 20.87 -8.58
CA GLU A 164 -1.23 20.64 -9.58
C GLU A 164 -1.16 19.18 -10.05
N MET A 165 -2.25 18.42 -9.90
CA MET A 165 -2.31 17.01 -10.34
C MET A 165 -2.05 16.87 -11.85
N SER A 166 -2.47 17.84 -12.66
CA SER A 166 -2.30 17.88 -14.11
C SER A 166 -0.84 18.02 -14.59
N LYS A 167 0.12 18.24 -13.68
CA LYS A 167 1.56 18.22 -13.96
C LYS A 167 2.24 16.89 -13.58
N GLU A 168 1.49 16.00 -12.94
CA GLU A 168 1.92 14.66 -12.53
C GLU A 168 1.25 13.58 -13.40
N PHE A 169 -0.01 13.78 -13.80
CA PHE A 169 -0.80 12.87 -14.64
C PHE A 169 -1.66 13.62 -15.66
N ALA A 170 -1.90 13.01 -16.81
CA ALA A 170 -2.93 13.39 -17.78
C ALA A 170 -3.93 12.24 -18.01
N VAL A 171 -5.06 12.55 -18.65
CA VAL A 171 -6.02 11.54 -19.11
C VAL A 171 -5.37 10.67 -20.21
N ALA A 172 -5.71 9.38 -20.21
CA ALA A 172 -5.11 8.32 -21.03
C ALA A 172 -3.64 7.96 -20.73
N ASP A 173 -3.01 8.54 -19.69
CA ASP A 173 -1.74 8.03 -19.19
C ASP A 173 -1.93 6.63 -18.56
N VAL A 174 -1.03 5.69 -18.87
CA VAL A 174 -0.98 4.38 -18.21
C VAL A 174 -0.11 4.50 -16.97
N VAL A 175 -0.63 4.11 -15.80
CA VAL A 175 0.05 4.26 -14.50
C VAL A 175 0.24 2.93 -13.77
N LYS A 176 1.38 2.79 -13.10
CA LYS A 176 1.72 1.72 -12.15
C LYS A 176 1.65 2.29 -10.73
N ALA A 177 0.76 1.78 -9.89
CA ALA A 177 0.45 2.34 -8.57
C ALA A 177 0.23 1.24 -7.51
N LYS A 178 0.49 1.55 -6.24
CA LYS A 178 0.40 0.60 -5.12
C LYS A 178 -0.85 0.85 -4.27
N VAL A 179 -1.57 -0.20 -3.88
CA VAL A 179 -2.80 -0.12 -3.07
C VAL A 179 -2.50 0.18 -1.60
N ILE A 180 -3.17 1.18 -1.03
CA ILE A 180 -3.10 1.53 0.41
C ILE A 180 -4.35 1.06 1.16
N ASN A 181 -5.54 1.23 0.58
CA ASN A 181 -6.79 0.73 1.14
C ASN A 181 -7.70 0.18 0.01
N LEU A 182 -8.33 -0.96 0.29
CA LEU A 182 -9.27 -1.67 -0.58
C LEU A 182 -10.67 -1.07 -0.54
N GLU A 183 -11.14 -0.64 0.64
CA GLU A 183 -12.51 -0.16 0.90
C GLU A 183 -12.91 1.01 0.00
N ASN A 184 -11.94 1.86 -0.32
CA ASN A 184 -12.09 3.04 -1.17
C ASN A 184 -11.14 3.03 -2.39
N MET A 185 -10.54 1.87 -2.70
CA MET A 185 -9.58 1.66 -3.79
C MET A 185 -8.52 2.78 -3.91
N ARG A 186 -7.98 3.23 -2.76
CA ARG A 186 -7.00 4.32 -2.70
C ARG A 186 -5.58 3.82 -2.91
N MET A 187 -4.86 4.46 -3.82
CA MET A 187 -3.51 4.09 -4.23
C MET A 187 -2.46 5.17 -3.92
N THR A 188 -1.19 4.85 -4.22
CA THR A 188 -0.05 5.77 -4.22
C THR A 188 0.89 5.49 -5.40
N THR A 189 1.59 6.54 -5.83
CA THR A 189 2.70 6.47 -6.79
C THR A 189 4.02 6.99 -6.22
N SER A 190 4.14 7.12 -4.89
CA SER A 190 5.27 7.84 -4.28
C SER A 190 6.63 7.16 -4.47
N GLY A 191 6.68 5.84 -4.64
CA GLY A 191 7.90 5.11 -4.95
C GLY A 191 8.47 5.44 -6.35
N ASN A 192 9.76 5.19 -6.55
CA ASN A 192 10.44 5.47 -7.83
C ASN A 192 10.00 4.51 -8.96
N GLU A 193 9.64 3.28 -8.62
CA GLU A 193 9.04 2.31 -9.56
C GLU A 193 7.58 2.65 -9.95
N LEU A 194 6.95 3.56 -9.23
CA LEU A 194 5.52 3.88 -9.39
C LEU A 194 5.33 5.23 -10.11
N GLY A 195 4.22 5.38 -10.81
CA GLY A 195 3.90 6.56 -11.61
C GLY A 195 3.48 6.19 -13.04
N VAL A 196 3.61 7.13 -13.96
CA VAL A 196 3.31 6.98 -15.37
C VAL A 196 4.33 6.02 -16.02
N MET A 197 3.82 5.06 -16.79
CA MET A 197 4.54 4.05 -17.56
C MET A 197 4.60 4.38 -19.06
N VAL A 198 3.50 4.93 -19.59
CA VAL A 198 3.33 5.36 -20.99
C VAL A 198 2.44 6.60 -20.98
N SER A 199 2.73 7.58 -21.84
CA SER A 199 1.97 8.81 -21.98
C SER A 199 1.96 9.28 -23.44
N THR A 200 0.86 9.88 -23.87
CA THR A 200 0.66 10.45 -25.21
C THR A 200 0.70 11.98 -25.16
N CYS A 201 1.31 12.62 -26.16
CA CYS A 201 1.39 14.08 -26.21
C CYS A 201 0.00 14.72 -26.33
N ALA A 202 -0.29 15.70 -25.47
CA ALA A 202 -1.60 16.37 -25.42
C ALA A 202 -1.95 17.19 -26.69
N ASN A 203 -0.99 17.37 -27.61
CA ASN A 203 -1.16 18.14 -28.85
C ASN A 203 -1.35 17.29 -30.11
N CYS A 204 -0.73 16.10 -30.17
CA CYS A 204 -0.68 15.29 -31.40
C CYS A 204 -0.90 13.77 -31.18
N GLY A 205 -1.15 13.32 -29.95
CA GLY A 205 -1.40 11.92 -29.62
C GLY A 205 -0.17 11.00 -29.66
N SER A 206 0.93 11.41 -30.29
CA SER A 206 2.16 10.63 -30.37
C SER A 206 2.73 10.27 -28.99
N THR A 207 3.17 9.03 -28.81
CA THR A 207 3.80 8.56 -27.55
C THR A 207 5.02 9.42 -27.21
N LEU A 208 5.06 9.91 -25.97
CA LEU A 208 6.18 10.70 -25.47
C LEU A 208 7.40 9.80 -25.20
N LYS A 209 8.60 10.37 -25.28
CA LYS A 209 9.86 9.72 -24.87
C LYS A 209 10.40 10.40 -23.61
N LYS A 210 11.01 9.62 -22.73
CA LYS A 210 11.69 10.12 -21.52
C LYS A 210 13.00 10.81 -21.91
N ASP A 211 13.15 12.07 -21.50
CA ASP A 211 14.32 12.93 -21.68
C ASP A 211 14.71 13.37 -20.25
N ASP A 212 15.60 12.60 -19.61
CA ASP A 212 15.88 12.60 -18.16
C ASP A 212 14.64 12.56 -17.24
N GLN A 213 14.19 13.72 -16.75
CA GLN A 213 13.05 13.89 -15.84
C GLN A 213 11.80 14.50 -16.51
N VAL A 214 11.85 14.76 -17.81
CA VAL A 214 10.70 15.27 -18.58
C VAL A 214 10.30 14.29 -19.68
N LEU A 215 9.09 14.47 -20.20
CA LEU A 215 8.57 13.71 -21.34
C LEU A 215 8.53 14.61 -22.58
N LYS A 216 9.14 14.18 -23.68
CA LYS A 216 9.29 14.97 -24.90
C LYS A 216 8.68 14.26 -26.09
N CYS A 217 7.89 15.00 -26.86
CA CYS A 217 7.28 14.49 -28.08
C CYS A 217 8.31 14.47 -29.21
N PRO A 218 8.56 13.31 -29.87
CA PRO A 218 9.48 13.25 -31.01
C PRO A 218 8.94 13.98 -32.25
N GLU A 219 7.61 14.07 -32.41
CA GLU A 219 6.97 14.65 -33.61
C GLU A 219 6.85 16.18 -33.53
N CYS A 220 6.24 16.70 -32.46
CA CYS A 220 5.99 18.15 -32.33
C CYS A 220 6.97 18.89 -31.41
N GLY A 221 7.99 18.21 -30.88
CA GLY A 221 9.02 18.79 -30.01
C GLY A 221 8.55 19.24 -28.62
N ARG A 222 7.23 19.19 -28.33
CA ARG A 222 6.64 19.62 -27.06
C ARG A 222 7.17 18.81 -25.88
N THR A 223 7.57 19.51 -24.82
CA THR A 223 7.99 18.92 -23.54
C THR A 223 6.86 19.04 -22.52
N GLU A 224 6.64 17.98 -21.73
CA GLU A 224 5.61 17.87 -20.70
C GLU A 224 6.17 17.26 -19.40
N SER A 225 5.58 17.62 -18.26
CA SER A 225 5.89 17.03 -16.94
C SER A 225 4.90 15.91 -16.61
N ARG A 226 5.37 14.87 -15.90
CA ARG A 226 4.59 13.78 -15.28
C ARG A 226 5.35 13.20 -14.08
N LYS A 227 4.68 12.43 -13.21
CA LYS A 227 5.33 11.52 -12.24
C LYS A 227 5.83 10.28 -12.98
N ILE A 228 6.99 10.39 -13.61
CA ILE A 228 7.60 9.32 -14.42
C ILE A 228 8.07 8.15 -13.52
N SER A 229 7.79 6.90 -13.90
CA SER A 229 8.35 5.69 -13.27
C SER A 229 9.80 5.42 -13.74
N SER A 230 10.58 4.65 -12.97
CA SER A 230 11.80 3.99 -13.48
C SER A 230 11.54 3.21 -14.76
N ASP A 231 10.39 2.53 -14.83
CA ASP A 231 10.05 1.53 -15.83
C ASP A 231 9.40 2.14 -17.10
N TYR A 232 9.35 3.47 -17.21
CA TYR A 232 8.71 4.18 -18.31
C TYR A 232 9.22 3.70 -19.69
N GLY A 233 8.29 3.31 -20.57
CA GLY A 233 8.61 2.82 -21.92
C GLY A 233 9.29 1.44 -22.00
N THR A 234 9.57 0.77 -20.87
CA THR A 234 10.21 -0.56 -20.87
C THR A 234 9.27 -1.70 -21.21
N GLY A 235 7.95 -1.50 -21.07
CA GLY A 235 6.93 -2.55 -21.16
C GLY A 235 6.89 -3.51 -19.96
N ILE A 236 7.74 -3.32 -18.95
CA ILE A 236 7.82 -4.21 -17.78
C ILE A 236 6.66 -3.91 -16.83
N ILE A 237 5.94 -4.96 -16.45
CA ILE A 237 4.78 -4.94 -15.55
C ILE A 237 5.21 -5.38 -14.15
#